data_AF-A0A4Q2AUK2-F1
#
_entry.id   AF-A0A4Q2AUK2-F1
#
_cell.length_a   1.000
_cell.length_b   1.000
_cell.length_c   1.000
_cell.angle_alpha   90.00
_cell.angle_beta   90.00
_cell.angle_gamma   90.00
#
_symmetry.space_group_name_H-M   'P 1'
#
loop_
_entity.id
_entity.type
_entity.pdbx_description
1 polymer ?
#
loop_
_entity_poly.entity_id
_entity_poly.type
_entity_poly.pdbx_seq_one_letter_code
_entity_poly.pdbx_strand_id
1 'polypeptide(L)'
;MSYLLQLVIILLLTKLGAHLSNIFNFPSVIGELLVGVLAGPAVLNLLAPNTFTHYFAELGVIVLMFIAGLEGDLKALLHYWKPSLTVAILGVIVPTASAFLLCYYVFGFSAKTAIFLGLILSATSVSITVQVLREMQRLNSPEGSMILGAAVADDIICVILLGICVSLFGTTATSPRSISLMLGLMLLFFVLALSLGKWFVPKFLAVFSRLNASENETTAALVLCFGFAFLAVSLGMSDVLGAYFAGLAISETNFKERLALKIEPIGYAVFIPVFFVSIGLNISFVGMSKDILFITCLIIIAILGKQIGCGLGARCFGLSTNAANIVGAGMVSRGEMALVVTNVALSTHLINQNHYTAMIVVTVITTLIAPLLLKYYIQRSTQLEV
;
A
#
# COMPACT_ATOMS: atom_id res chain seq x y z
N MET A 1 17.49 23.31 4.32
CA MET A 1 16.37 23.57 5.27
C MET A 1 16.55 22.66 6.48
N SER A 2 16.30 23.15 7.70
CA SER A 2 16.34 22.27 8.89
C SER A 2 15.14 21.31 8.88
N TYR A 3 15.31 20.11 9.44
CA TYR A 3 14.23 19.12 9.51
C TYR A 3 13.01 19.62 10.29
N LEU A 4 13.21 20.50 11.28
CA LEU A 4 12.13 21.12 12.05
C LEU A 4 11.28 22.06 11.19
N LEU A 5 11.91 22.92 10.38
CA LEU A 5 11.17 23.82 9.49
C LEU A 5 10.39 23.01 8.43
N GLN A 6 11.01 21.94 7.91
CA GLN A 6 10.35 21.02 7.00
C GLN A 6 9.11 20.39 7.63
N LEU A 7 9.21 19.92 8.88
CA LEU A 7 8.08 19.33 9.60
C LEU A 7 6.95 20.36 9.81
N VAL A 8 7.29 21.60 10.21
CA VAL A 8 6.30 22.68 10.36
C VAL A 8 5.55 22.93 9.05
N ILE A 9 6.27 23.04 7.93
CA ILE A 9 5.67 23.26 6.61
C ILE A 9 4.80 22.07 6.22
N ILE A 10 5.29 20.84 6.39
CA ILE A 10 4.54 19.62 6.05
C ILE A 10 3.23 19.57 6.84
N LEU A 11 3.27 19.73 8.16
CA LEU A 11 2.08 19.63 9.01
C LEU A 11 1.08 20.76 8.72
N LEU A 12 1.55 21.99 8.51
CA LEU A 12 0.66 23.09 8.18
C LEU A 12 -0.01 22.88 6.81
N LEU A 13 0.78 22.61 5.77
CA LEU A 13 0.27 22.49 4.41
C LEU A 13 -0.62 21.27 4.24
N THR A 14 -0.30 20.13 4.87
CA THR A 14 -1.16 18.93 4.82
C THR A 14 -2.52 19.15 5.46
N LYS A 15 -2.58 19.84 6.61
CA LYS A 15 -3.88 20.16 7.23
C LYS A 15 -4.70 21.12 6.37
N LEU A 16 -4.06 22.11 5.73
CA LEU A 16 -4.74 22.97 4.76
C LEU A 16 -5.20 22.17 3.52
N GLY A 17 -4.36 21.30 2.99
CA GLY A 17 -4.67 20.43 1.85
C GLY A 17 -5.84 19.51 2.15
N ALA A 18 -5.80 18.79 3.28
CA ALA A 18 -6.89 17.93 3.73
C ALA A 18 -8.20 18.72 3.94
N HIS A 19 -8.13 19.91 4.54
CA HIS A 19 -9.29 20.79 4.70
C HIS A 19 -9.92 21.18 3.35
N LEU A 20 -9.09 21.60 2.38
CA LEU A 20 -9.55 21.92 1.03
C LEU A 20 -10.14 20.70 0.33
N SER A 21 -9.50 19.53 0.42
CA SER A 21 -10.05 18.29 -0.14
C SER A 21 -11.41 17.95 0.42
N ASN A 22 -11.60 18.10 1.74
CA ASN A 22 -12.90 17.85 2.36
C ASN A 22 -13.97 18.85 1.89
N ILE A 23 -13.63 20.13 1.70
CA ILE A 23 -14.55 21.13 1.12
C ILE A 23 -15.02 20.68 -0.27
N PHE A 24 -14.12 20.15 -1.10
CA PHE A 24 -14.46 19.65 -2.43
C PHE A 24 -15.03 18.22 -2.45
N ASN A 25 -15.35 17.64 -1.29
CA ASN A 25 -15.80 16.26 -1.14
C ASN A 25 -14.81 15.21 -1.70
N PHE A 26 -13.51 15.48 -1.71
CA PHE A 26 -12.47 14.47 -1.95
C PHE A 26 -12.01 13.81 -0.64
N PRO A 27 -11.44 12.59 -0.67
CA PRO A 27 -10.75 12.01 0.48
C PRO A 27 -9.64 12.93 0.98
N SER A 28 -9.42 13.01 2.29
CA SER A 28 -8.43 13.93 2.88
C SER A 28 -7.01 13.64 2.38
N VAL A 29 -6.69 12.35 2.18
CA VAL A 29 -5.43 11.87 1.61
C VAL A 29 -5.05 12.52 0.27
N ILE A 30 -6.02 12.91 -0.56
CA ILE A 30 -5.75 13.60 -1.83
C ILE A 30 -5.05 14.94 -1.58
N GLY A 31 -5.54 15.70 -0.61
CA GLY A 31 -4.98 17.01 -0.29
C GLY A 31 -3.56 16.89 0.23
N GLU A 32 -3.29 15.89 1.07
CA GLU A 32 -1.97 15.62 1.62
C GLU A 32 -0.97 15.17 0.53
N LEU A 33 -1.39 14.32 -0.40
CA LEU A 33 -0.59 13.93 -1.57
C LEU A 33 -0.29 15.13 -2.48
N LEU A 34 -1.31 15.95 -2.79
CA LEU A 34 -1.18 17.14 -3.63
C LEU A 34 -0.23 18.16 -3.01
N VAL A 35 -0.22 18.30 -1.69
CA VAL A 35 0.77 19.13 -0.99
C VAL A 35 2.18 18.66 -1.29
N GLY A 36 2.44 17.35 -1.29
CA GLY A 36 3.74 16.80 -1.67
C GLY A 36 4.12 17.11 -3.12
N VAL A 37 3.17 17.03 -4.05
CA VAL A 37 3.41 17.37 -5.46
C VAL A 37 3.73 18.85 -5.64
N LEU A 38 2.91 19.72 -5.05
CA LEU A 38 2.97 21.17 -5.23
C LEU A 38 4.15 21.78 -4.47
N ALA A 39 4.35 21.41 -3.21
CA ALA A 39 5.47 21.90 -2.41
C ALA A 39 6.79 21.20 -2.77
N GLY A 40 6.74 20.04 -3.41
CA GLY A 40 7.90 19.24 -3.77
C GLY A 40 8.72 19.77 -4.96
N PRO A 41 9.78 19.04 -5.35
CA PRO A 41 10.70 19.43 -6.43
C PRO A 41 10.03 19.59 -7.79
N ALA A 42 8.88 18.95 -8.00
CA ALA A 42 8.15 18.96 -9.25
C ALA A 42 7.56 20.34 -9.62
N VAL A 43 7.21 21.17 -8.63
CA VAL A 43 6.51 22.45 -8.86
C VAL A 43 7.19 23.62 -8.15
N LEU A 44 7.08 23.72 -6.81
CA LEU A 44 7.61 24.87 -6.06
C LEU A 44 9.04 24.64 -5.54
N ASN A 45 9.48 23.39 -5.43
CA ASN A 45 10.76 22.99 -4.86
C ASN A 45 11.04 23.60 -3.47
N LEU A 46 9.97 23.77 -2.68
CA LEU A 46 10.03 24.27 -1.30
C LEU A 46 10.50 23.16 -0.35
N LEU A 47 9.98 21.95 -0.59
CA LEU A 47 10.31 20.72 0.11
C LEU A 47 11.07 19.80 -0.83
N ALA A 48 12.05 19.07 -0.29
CA ALA A 48 12.79 18.06 -1.03
C ALA A 48 12.85 16.76 -0.23
N PRO A 49 12.84 15.60 -0.91
CA PRO A 49 13.04 14.32 -0.25
C PRO A 49 14.43 14.25 0.36
N ASN A 50 14.50 13.84 1.62
CA ASN A 50 15.74 13.59 2.36
C ASN A 50 15.57 12.42 3.33
N THR A 51 16.66 12.03 3.98
CA THR A 51 16.72 10.92 4.94
C THR A 51 15.71 11.07 6.08
N PHE A 52 15.50 12.29 6.59
CA PHE A 52 14.50 12.55 7.64
C PHE A 52 13.09 12.26 7.14
N THR A 53 12.68 12.83 6.00
CA THR A 53 11.34 12.60 5.44
C THR A 53 11.11 11.15 5.03
N HIS A 54 12.17 10.44 4.62
CA HIS A 54 12.09 9.04 4.24
C HIS A 54 11.74 8.17 5.46
N TYR A 55 12.56 8.20 6.52
CA TYR A 55 12.29 7.40 7.73
C TYR A 55 11.01 7.82 8.45
N PHE A 56 10.67 9.12 8.47
CA PHE A 56 9.39 9.56 9.05
C PHE A 56 8.19 9.06 8.25
N ALA A 57 8.30 8.99 6.92
CA ALA A 57 7.24 8.45 6.08
C ALA A 57 7.05 6.94 6.27
N GLU A 58 8.14 6.18 6.43
CA GLU A 58 8.09 4.76 6.77
C GLU A 58 7.37 4.53 8.11
N LEU A 59 7.72 5.30 9.14
CA LEU A 59 6.99 5.25 10.41
C LEU A 59 5.51 5.65 10.26
N GLY A 60 5.20 6.61 9.39
CA GLY A 60 3.84 7.03 9.06
C GLY A 60 3.00 5.92 8.44
N VAL A 61 3.53 5.18 7.47
CA VAL A 61 2.78 4.08 6.87
C VAL A 61 2.63 2.90 7.83
N ILE A 62 3.65 2.60 8.63
CA ILE A 62 3.59 1.58 9.69
C ILE A 62 2.47 1.92 10.69
N VAL A 63 2.44 3.15 11.21
CA VAL A 63 1.42 3.58 12.17
C VAL A 63 0.03 3.61 11.54
N LEU A 64 -0.10 4.09 10.29
CA LEU A 64 -1.37 4.05 9.55
C LEU A 64 -1.93 2.62 9.48
N MET A 65 -1.08 1.67 9.08
CA MET A 65 -1.47 0.29 8.86
C MET A 65 -1.71 -0.45 10.16
N PHE A 66 -0.98 -0.09 11.23
CA PHE A 66 -1.27 -0.56 12.58
C PHE A 66 -2.64 -0.10 13.09
N ILE A 67 -2.99 1.18 12.91
CA ILE A 67 -4.32 1.69 13.28
C ILE A 67 -5.40 0.97 12.45
N ALA A 68 -5.17 0.75 11.16
CA ALA A 68 -6.10 -0.01 10.33
C ALA A 68 -6.27 -1.45 10.80
N GLY A 69 -5.20 -2.11 11.23
CA GLY A 69 -5.27 -3.43 11.86
C GLY A 69 -6.10 -3.42 13.14
N LEU A 70 -5.93 -2.38 13.97
CA LEU A 70 -6.63 -2.22 15.23
C LEU A 70 -8.15 -2.08 15.04
N GLU A 71 -8.58 -1.41 13.98
CA GLU A 71 -9.99 -1.31 13.59
C GLU A 71 -10.52 -2.55 12.88
N GLY A 72 -9.63 -3.35 12.30
CA GLY A 72 -9.94 -4.53 11.50
C GLY A 72 -10.58 -5.68 12.27
N ASP A 73 -11.22 -6.56 11.50
CA ASP A 73 -11.85 -7.79 11.96
C ASP A 73 -11.12 -9.02 11.39
N LEU A 74 -10.43 -9.76 12.26
CA LEU A 74 -9.65 -10.93 11.87
C LEU A 74 -10.53 -12.04 11.33
N LYS A 75 -11.74 -12.21 11.89
CA LYS A 75 -12.67 -13.25 11.47
C LYS A 75 -13.20 -12.97 10.08
N ALA A 76 -13.53 -11.71 9.79
CA ALA A 76 -13.95 -11.29 8.46
C ALA A 76 -12.83 -11.49 7.43
N LEU A 77 -11.60 -11.08 7.75
CA LEU A 77 -10.42 -11.29 6.88
C LEU A 77 -10.22 -12.78 6.56
N LEU A 78 -10.28 -13.64 7.58
CA LEU A 78 -10.16 -15.08 7.41
C LEU A 78 -11.37 -15.70 6.73
N HIS A 79 -12.56 -15.12 6.83
CA HIS A 79 -13.74 -15.60 6.11
C HIS A 79 -13.59 -15.40 4.60
N TYR A 80 -13.06 -14.25 4.18
CA TYR A 80 -12.92 -13.85 2.78
C TYR A 80 -11.57 -14.20 2.14
N TRP A 81 -10.77 -15.10 2.73
CA TRP A 81 -9.42 -15.41 2.24
C TRP A 81 -9.40 -16.04 0.83
N LYS A 82 -10.34 -16.95 0.51
CA LYS A 82 -10.40 -17.58 -0.82
C LYS A 82 -10.78 -16.58 -1.92
N PRO A 83 -11.86 -15.79 -1.77
CA PRO A 83 -12.16 -14.71 -2.71
C PRO A 83 -10.98 -13.75 -2.89
N SER A 84 -10.36 -13.34 -1.78
CA SER A 84 -9.21 -12.43 -1.76
C SER A 84 -8.04 -12.97 -2.60
N LEU A 85 -7.76 -14.26 -2.50
CA LEU A 85 -6.71 -14.90 -3.29
C LEU A 85 -7.02 -14.86 -4.80
N THR A 86 -8.27 -15.08 -5.20
CA THR A 86 -8.67 -14.97 -6.61
C THR A 86 -8.60 -13.53 -7.11
N VAL A 87 -9.02 -12.56 -6.28
CA VAL A 87 -8.87 -11.12 -6.57
C VAL A 87 -7.41 -10.75 -6.77
N ALA A 88 -6.50 -11.26 -5.93
CA ALA A 88 -5.07 -11.01 -6.05
C ALA A 88 -4.48 -11.67 -7.32
N ILE A 89 -4.77 -12.94 -7.57
CA ILE A 89 -4.27 -13.68 -8.75
C ILE A 89 -4.69 -12.98 -10.04
N LEU A 90 -5.99 -12.68 -10.21
CA LEU A 90 -6.46 -11.96 -11.41
C LEU A 90 -5.97 -10.51 -11.43
N GLY A 91 -5.86 -9.89 -10.26
CA GLY A 91 -5.27 -8.56 -10.08
C GLY A 91 -3.80 -8.48 -10.45
N VAL A 92 -3.08 -9.60 -10.48
CA VAL A 92 -1.70 -9.67 -10.96
C VAL A 92 -1.65 -10.06 -12.43
N ILE A 93 -2.35 -11.12 -12.82
CA ILE A 93 -2.30 -11.67 -14.18
C ILE A 93 -2.80 -10.66 -15.20
N VAL A 94 -3.95 -10.01 -14.98
CA VAL A 94 -4.57 -9.13 -15.97
C VAL A 94 -3.68 -7.92 -16.29
N PRO A 95 -3.27 -7.07 -15.33
CA PRO A 95 -2.42 -5.93 -15.65
C PRO A 95 -1.04 -6.37 -16.18
N THR A 96 -0.46 -7.46 -15.67
CA THR A 96 0.83 -7.96 -16.16
C THR A 96 0.75 -8.40 -17.61
N ALA A 97 -0.26 -9.20 -17.96
CA ALA A 97 -0.46 -9.69 -19.33
C ALA A 97 -0.79 -8.54 -20.29
N SER A 98 -1.68 -7.62 -19.90
CA SER A 98 -2.02 -6.45 -20.73
C SER A 98 -0.80 -5.56 -20.98
N ALA A 99 -0.01 -5.27 -19.95
CA ALA A 99 1.22 -4.49 -20.07
C ALA A 99 2.27 -5.21 -20.93
N PHE A 100 2.41 -6.53 -20.76
CA PHE A 100 3.33 -7.34 -21.57
C PHE A 100 2.97 -7.24 -23.06
N LEU A 101 1.69 -7.46 -23.39
CA LEU A 101 1.21 -7.40 -24.78
C LEU A 101 1.46 -6.02 -25.38
N LEU A 102 1.16 -4.95 -24.64
CA LEU A 102 1.42 -3.59 -25.08
C LEU A 102 2.92 -3.35 -25.33
N CYS A 103 3.75 -3.62 -24.33
CA CYS A 103 5.19 -3.32 -24.38
C CYS A 103 5.91 -4.14 -25.46
N TYR A 104 5.56 -5.41 -25.60
CA TYR A 104 6.22 -6.30 -26.55
C TYR A 104 5.77 -6.03 -28.01
N TYR A 105 4.47 -5.98 -28.27
CA TYR A 105 3.96 -5.88 -29.64
C TYR A 105 3.84 -4.45 -30.17
N VAL A 106 3.57 -3.45 -29.32
CA VAL A 106 3.34 -2.07 -29.76
C VAL A 106 4.62 -1.23 -29.64
N PHE A 107 5.35 -1.36 -28.54
CA PHE A 107 6.58 -0.58 -28.30
C PHE A 107 7.87 -1.34 -28.65
N GLY A 108 7.78 -2.61 -29.05
CA GLY A 108 8.93 -3.40 -29.50
C GLY A 108 9.96 -3.68 -28.41
N PHE A 109 9.56 -3.64 -27.13
CA PHE A 109 10.46 -3.93 -26.01
C PHE A 109 10.78 -5.41 -25.92
N SER A 110 11.93 -5.73 -25.32
CA SER A 110 12.29 -7.13 -25.05
C SER A 110 11.23 -7.80 -24.15
N ALA A 111 11.03 -9.11 -24.31
CA ALA A 111 10.10 -9.86 -23.46
C ALA A 111 10.44 -9.72 -21.96
N LYS A 112 11.74 -9.62 -21.64
CA LYS A 112 12.23 -9.39 -20.27
C LYS A 112 11.77 -8.03 -19.74
N THR A 113 11.95 -6.96 -20.51
CA THR A 113 11.50 -5.62 -20.11
C THR A 113 9.98 -5.57 -20.00
N ALA A 114 9.25 -6.17 -20.95
CA ALA A 114 7.79 -6.18 -20.98
C ALA A 114 7.17 -6.89 -19.76
N ILE A 115 7.72 -8.05 -19.35
CA ILE A 115 7.20 -8.78 -18.18
C ILE A 115 7.49 -8.02 -16.88
N PHE A 116 8.65 -7.36 -16.78
CA PHE A 116 9.01 -6.54 -15.62
C PHE A 116 8.12 -5.30 -15.48
N LEU A 117 7.85 -4.60 -16.58
CA LEU A 117 6.92 -3.49 -16.57
C LEU A 117 5.53 -3.97 -16.13
N GLY A 118 5.05 -5.10 -16.66
CA GLY A 118 3.80 -5.70 -16.21
C GLY A 118 3.77 -6.03 -14.71
N LEU A 119 4.87 -6.59 -14.18
CA LEU A 119 4.99 -6.89 -12.75
C LEU A 119 4.90 -5.62 -11.89
N ILE A 120 5.60 -4.54 -12.28
CA ILE A 120 5.51 -3.24 -11.59
C ILE A 120 4.05 -2.73 -11.62
N LEU A 121 3.38 -2.83 -12.78
CA LEU A 121 1.97 -2.49 -12.93
C LEU A 121 1.03 -3.44 -12.17
N SER A 122 1.50 -4.51 -11.56
CA SER A 122 0.68 -5.41 -10.75
C SER A 122 0.79 -5.16 -9.24
N ALA A 123 1.89 -4.62 -8.74
CA ALA A 123 2.10 -4.33 -7.31
C ALA A 123 1.14 -3.27 -6.76
N THR A 124 0.20 -3.63 -5.89
CA THR A 124 -0.78 -2.71 -5.28
C THR A 124 -0.24 -2.05 -4.00
N SER A 125 -0.68 -0.83 -3.69
CA SER A 125 -0.45 -0.18 -2.39
C SER A 125 -1.73 -0.14 -1.56
N VAL A 126 -1.74 -0.88 -0.46
CA VAL A 126 -2.90 -1.04 0.42
C VAL A 126 -3.18 0.20 1.27
N SER A 127 -2.15 0.96 1.64
CA SER A 127 -2.25 2.01 2.67
C SER A 127 -3.18 3.16 2.28
N ILE A 128 -3.17 3.58 1.02
CA ILE A 128 -4.06 4.64 0.50
C ILE A 128 -5.51 4.16 0.48
N THR A 129 -5.73 2.93 0.01
CA THR A 129 -7.05 2.32 -0.06
C THR A 129 -7.65 2.14 1.34
N VAL A 130 -6.83 1.67 2.28
CA VAL A 130 -7.19 1.55 3.70
C VAL A 130 -7.60 2.89 4.29
N GLN A 131 -6.82 3.95 4.03
CA GLN A 131 -7.16 5.28 4.49
C GLN A 131 -8.54 5.73 4.01
N VAL A 132 -8.85 5.51 2.72
CA VAL A 132 -10.17 5.86 2.16
C VAL A 132 -11.28 5.00 2.74
N LEU A 133 -11.08 3.69 2.87
CA LEU A 133 -12.06 2.78 3.46
C LEU A 133 -12.38 3.16 4.91
N ARG A 134 -11.38 3.62 5.68
CA ARG A 134 -11.56 4.11 7.05
C ARG A 134 -12.31 5.43 7.11
N GLU A 135 -11.90 6.41 6.30
CA GLU A 135 -12.62 7.70 6.18
C GLU A 135 -14.09 7.51 5.81
N MET A 136 -14.40 6.47 5.02
CA MET A 136 -15.75 6.12 4.60
C MET A 136 -16.44 5.08 5.47
N GLN A 137 -15.83 4.63 6.58
CA GLN A 137 -16.36 3.61 7.49
C GLN A 137 -16.74 2.28 6.81
N ARG A 138 -16.03 1.90 5.74
CA ARG A 138 -16.23 0.65 4.99
C ARG A 138 -15.08 -0.35 5.16
N LEU A 139 -14.16 -0.14 6.10
CA LEU A 139 -13.01 -1.04 6.32
C LEU A 139 -13.44 -2.48 6.63
N ASN A 140 -14.47 -2.64 7.47
CA ASN A 140 -14.99 -3.95 7.90
C ASN A 140 -16.13 -4.49 7.02
N SER A 141 -16.37 -3.89 5.85
CA SER A 141 -17.36 -4.42 4.90
C SER A 141 -16.83 -5.68 4.19
N PRO A 142 -17.68 -6.46 3.49
CA PRO A 142 -17.22 -7.57 2.67
C PRO A 142 -16.19 -7.15 1.61
N GLU A 143 -16.39 -5.98 0.98
CA GLU A 143 -15.47 -5.40 0.01
C GLU A 143 -14.15 -5.00 0.67
N GLY A 144 -14.21 -4.32 1.82
CA GLY A 144 -13.01 -3.94 2.58
C GLY A 144 -12.19 -5.15 3.02
N SER A 145 -12.83 -6.19 3.52
CA SER A 145 -12.19 -7.45 3.91
C SER A 145 -11.54 -8.16 2.72
N MET A 146 -12.21 -8.19 1.56
CA MET A 146 -11.64 -8.74 0.32
C MET A 146 -10.45 -7.92 -0.19
N ILE A 147 -10.53 -6.59 -0.16
CA ILE A 147 -9.44 -5.70 -0.58
C ILE A 147 -8.22 -5.94 0.31
N LEU A 148 -8.41 -5.95 1.63
CA LEU A 148 -7.33 -6.18 2.59
C LEU A 148 -6.68 -7.54 2.39
N GLY A 149 -7.49 -8.61 2.33
CA GLY A 149 -6.97 -9.96 2.09
C GLY A 149 -6.28 -10.07 0.73
N ALA A 150 -6.82 -9.43 -0.31
CA ALA A 150 -6.24 -9.45 -1.65
C ALA A 150 -4.92 -8.70 -1.68
N ALA A 151 -4.80 -7.59 -0.97
CA ALA A 151 -3.54 -6.85 -0.86
C ALA A 151 -2.44 -7.69 -0.17
N VAL A 152 -2.77 -8.43 0.89
CA VAL A 152 -1.82 -9.35 1.52
C VAL A 152 -1.35 -10.42 0.53
N ALA A 153 -2.28 -11.02 -0.22
CA ALA A 153 -1.93 -12.01 -1.23
C ALA A 153 -1.15 -11.40 -2.40
N ASP A 154 -1.48 -10.18 -2.81
CA ASP A 154 -0.79 -9.42 -3.88
C ASP A 154 0.67 -9.17 -3.50
N ASP A 155 0.97 -8.74 -2.27
CA ASP A 155 2.34 -8.57 -1.75
C ASP A 155 3.15 -9.86 -1.84
N ILE A 156 2.58 -10.99 -1.38
CA ILE A 156 3.22 -12.32 -1.46
C ILE A 156 3.52 -12.69 -2.91
N ILE A 157 2.51 -12.59 -3.78
CA ILE A 157 2.64 -12.94 -5.20
C ILE A 157 3.68 -12.04 -5.86
N CYS A 158 3.69 -10.74 -5.56
CA CYS A 158 4.63 -9.77 -6.13
C CYS A 158 6.08 -10.12 -5.77
N VAL A 159 6.37 -10.43 -4.50
CA VAL A 159 7.72 -10.81 -4.08
C VAL A 159 8.16 -12.13 -4.71
N ILE A 160 7.26 -13.12 -4.82
CA ILE A 160 7.54 -14.39 -5.51
C ILE A 160 7.88 -14.15 -6.97
N LEU A 161 7.04 -13.41 -7.69
CA LEU A 161 7.26 -13.13 -9.10
C LEU A 161 8.51 -12.29 -9.33
N LEU A 162 8.80 -11.32 -8.44
CA LEU A 162 10.04 -10.54 -8.49
C LEU A 162 11.26 -11.44 -8.33
N GLY A 163 11.27 -12.32 -7.32
CA GLY A 163 12.37 -13.26 -7.09
C GLY A 163 12.60 -14.19 -8.28
N ILE A 164 11.53 -14.74 -8.87
CA ILE A 164 11.59 -15.56 -10.09
C ILE A 164 12.17 -14.74 -11.24
N CYS A 165 11.66 -13.53 -11.48
CA CYS A 165 12.08 -12.69 -12.59
C CYS A 165 13.55 -12.27 -12.47
N VAL A 166 14.01 -11.89 -11.26
CA VAL A 166 15.43 -11.58 -11.02
C VAL A 166 16.29 -12.83 -11.21
N SER A 167 15.87 -13.99 -10.73
CA SER A 167 16.63 -15.23 -10.90
C SER A 167 16.74 -15.70 -12.35
N LEU A 168 15.71 -15.48 -13.17
CA LEU A 168 15.70 -15.91 -14.57
C LEU A 168 16.35 -14.91 -15.52
N PHE A 169 16.24 -13.61 -15.21
CA PHE A 169 16.58 -12.55 -16.14
C PHE A 169 17.68 -11.61 -15.65
N GLY A 170 17.96 -11.58 -14.35
CA GLY A 170 19.00 -10.74 -13.74
C GLY A 170 20.41 -11.15 -14.17
N THR A 171 21.31 -10.17 -14.20
CA THR A 171 22.70 -10.33 -14.63
C THR A 171 23.64 -10.74 -13.49
N THR A 172 23.18 -10.65 -12.23
CA THR A 172 23.94 -11.03 -11.04
C THR A 172 23.67 -12.48 -10.66
N ALA A 173 24.71 -13.31 -10.63
CA ALA A 173 24.70 -14.67 -10.11
C ALA A 173 24.58 -14.69 -8.57
N THR A 174 23.60 -13.99 -8.01
CA THR A 174 23.21 -14.21 -6.61
C THR A 174 22.51 -15.54 -6.55
N SER A 175 23.04 -16.50 -5.79
CA SER A 175 22.37 -17.76 -5.50
C SER A 175 20.93 -17.45 -5.10
N PRO A 176 19.93 -17.78 -5.93
CA PRO A 176 18.56 -17.42 -5.62
C PRO A 176 18.24 -18.11 -4.30
N ARG A 177 17.85 -17.31 -3.30
CA ARG A 177 17.21 -17.86 -2.11
C ARG A 177 16.09 -18.74 -2.64
N SER A 178 16.21 -20.06 -2.40
CA SER A 178 15.31 -21.03 -3.05
C SER A 178 13.87 -20.54 -2.90
N ILE A 179 13.07 -20.56 -3.97
CA ILE A 179 11.67 -20.16 -3.93
C ILE A 179 10.95 -20.89 -2.78
N SER A 180 11.32 -22.16 -2.54
CA SER A 180 10.83 -22.95 -1.40
C SER A 180 11.18 -22.34 -0.03
N LEU A 181 12.39 -21.80 0.13
CA LEU A 181 12.81 -21.12 1.35
C LEU A 181 12.05 -19.80 1.54
N MET A 182 11.85 -19.03 0.46
CA MET A 182 11.09 -17.78 0.54
C MET A 182 9.63 -18.01 0.92
N LEU A 183 8.95 -18.96 0.26
CA LEU A 183 7.60 -19.39 0.62
C LEU A 183 7.54 -19.92 2.06
N GLY A 184 8.55 -20.68 2.49
CA GLY A 184 8.65 -21.17 3.86
C GLY A 184 8.75 -20.05 4.89
N LEU A 185 9.54 -19.00 4.62
CA LEU A 185 9.67 -17.83 5.51
C LEU A 185 8.38 -17.00 5.55
N MET A 186 7.70 -16.82 4.42
CA MET A 186 6.41 -16.13 4.37
C MET A 186 5.34 -16.88 5.15
N LEU A 187 5.23 -18.20 4.97
CA LEU A 187 4.33 -19.04 5.77
C LEU A 187 4.68 -19.00 7.26
N LEU A 188 5.97 -19.04 7.59
CA LEU A 188 6.45 -18.89 8.95
C LEU A 188 6.01 -17.56 9.57
N PHE A 189 6.05 -16.45 8.82
CA PHE A 189 5.55 -15.17 9.28
C PHE A 189 4.07 -15.24 9.67
N PHE A 190 3.19 -15.79 8.81
CA PHE A 190 1.76 -15.90 9.14
C PHE A 190 1.51 -16.78 10.35
N VAL A 191 2.20 -17.93 10.44
CA VAL A 191 2.11 -18.82 11.60
C VAL A 191 2.53 -18.10 12.88
N LEU A 192 3.66 -17.40 12.86
CA LEU A 192 4.14 -16.63 14.01
C LEU A 192 3.21 -15.47 14.35
N ALA A 193 2.79 -14.67 13.37
CA ALA A 193 1.92 -13.52 13.58
C ALA A 193 0.58 -13.93 14.23
N LEU A 194 -0.07 -14.99 13.71
CA LEU A 194 -1.32 -15.49 14.28
C LEU A 194 -1.12 -16.15 15.66
N SER A 195 -0.03 -16.92 15.85
CA SER A 195 0.25 -17.58 17.14
C SER A 195 0.63 -16.58 18.24
N LEU A 196 1.53 -15.63 17.93
CA LEU A 196 1.90 -14.54 18.83
C LEU A 196 0.71 -13.64 19.10
N GLY A 197 -0.09 -13.32 18.08
CA GLY A 197 -1.30 -12.53 18.24
C GLY A 197 -2.30 -13.16 19.21
N LYS A 198 -2.53 -14.47 19.08
CA LYS A 198 -3.48 -15.19 19.95
C LYS A 198 -2.99 -15.38 21.39
N TRP A 199 -1.71 -15.65 21.59
CA TRP A 199 -1.19 -16.09 22.90
C TRP A 199 -0.25 -15.11 23.59
N PHE A 200 0.59 -14.40 22.83
CA PHE A 200 1.60 -13.49 23.37
C PHE A 200 1.04 -12.09 23.60
N VAL A 201 0.36 -11.51 22.60
CA VAL A 201 -0.15 -10.12 22.64
C VAL A 201 -1.04 -9.84 23.86
N PRO A 202 -2.06 -10.67 24.20
CA PRO A 202 -2.91 -10.39 25.36
C PRO A 202 -2.14 -10.41 26.68
N LYS A 203 -1.18 -11.34 26.82
CA LYS A 203 -0.33 -11.47 28.01
C LYS A 203 0.64 -10.29 28.11
N PHE A 204 1.26 -9.92 27.00
CA PHE A 204 2.20 -8.80 26.93
C PHE A 204 1.52 -7.49 27.34
N LEU A 205 0.34 -7.19 26.79
CA LEU A 205 -0.46 -6.01 27.16
C LEU A 205 -0.88 -6.05 28.64
N ALA A 206 -1.30 -7.22 29.16
CA ALA A 206 -1.69 -7.37 30.56
C ALA A 206 -0.52 -7.20 31.56
N VAL A 207 0.72 -7.45 31.13
CA VAL A 207 1.91 -7.15 31.94
C VAL A 207 2.19 -5.66 31.93
N PHE A 208 2.16 -5.02 30.76
CA PHE A 208 2.42 -3.59 30.62
C PHE A 208 1.36 -2.72 31.32
N SER A 209 0.09 -3.16 31.35
CA SER A 209 -0.97 -2.45 32.07
C SER A 209 -0.77 -2.39 33.59
N ARG A 210 0.10 -3.24 34.14
CA ARG A 210 0.44 -3.26 35.58
C ARG A 210 1.71 -2.48 35.91
N LEU A 211 2.43 -1.97 34.91
CA LEU A 211 3.62 -1.15 35.14
C LEU A 211 3.22 0.19 35.76
N ASN A 212 4.12 0.77 36.56
CA ASN A 212 3.92 2.06 37.20
C ASN A 212 4.72 3.17 36.47
N ALA A 213 4.41 3.35 35.18
CA ALA A 213 4.90 4.46 34.36
C ALA A 213 3.73 5.09 33.56
N SER A 214 3.98 6.21 32.87
CA SER A 214 2.97 6.89 32.06
C SER A 214 2.78 6.19 30.71
N GLU A 215 1.52 6.08 30.25
CA GLU A 215 1.21 5.59 28.90
C GLU A 215 1.73 4.18 28.56
N ASN A 216 1.77 3.28 29.55
CA ASN A 216 2.37 1.93 29.39
C ASN A 216 1.69 1.10 28.31
N GLU A 217 0.36 1.11 28.25
CA GLU A 217 -0.40 0.33 27.27
C GLU A 217 -0.15 0.84 25.84
N THR A 218 -0.14 2.17 25.65
CA THR A 218 0.18 2.80 24.36
C THR A 218 1.60 2.44 23.93
N THR A 219 2.55 2.51 24.86
CA THR A 219 3.94 2.14 24.62
C THR A 219 4.06 0.66 24.26
N ALA A 220 3.35 -0.21 24.96
CA ALA A 220 3.31 -1.65 24.67
C ALA A 220 2.76 -1.94 23.27
N ALA A 221 1.69 -1.24 22.88
CA ALA A 221 1.10 -1.35 21.56
C ALA A 221 2.07 -0.92 20.45
N LEU A 222 2.82 0.17 20.65
CA LEU A 222 3.87 0.60 19.72
C LEU A 222 5.04 -0.39 19.66
N VAL A 223 5.45 -0.96 20.80
CA VAL A 223 6.48 -2.02 20.83
C VAL A 223 6.01 -3.25 20.04
N LEU A 224 4.75 -3.66 20.17
CA LEU A 224 4.18 -4.74 19.37
C LEU A 224 4.11 -4.37 17.88
N CYS A 225 3.66 -3.15 17.56
CA CYS A 225 3.61 -2.62 16.20
C CYS A 225 4.97 -2.73 15.50
N PHE A 226 6.00 -2.11 16.07
CA PHE A 226 7.35 -2.13 15.49
C PHE A 226 8.00 -3.52 15.56
N GLY A 227 7.70 -4.31 16.60
CA GLY A 227 8.21 -5.67 16.75
C GLY A 227 7.69 -6.63 15.67
N PHE A 228 6.40 -6.55 15.34
CA PHE A 228 5.81 -7.33 14.24
C PHE A 228 6.25 -6.82 12.87
N ALA A 229 6.38 -5.49 12.68
CA ALA A 229 6.94 -4.91 11.46
C ALA A 229 8.38 -5.41 11.22
N PHE A 230 9.22 -5.40 12.26
CA PHE A 230 10.56 -5.97 12.21
C PHE A 230 10.56 -7.48 11.90
N LEU A 231 9.66 -8.23 12.51
CA LEU A 231 9.50 -9.67 12.25
C LEU A 231 9.11 -9.93 10.78
N ALA A 232 8.20 -9.12 10.23
CA ALA A 232 7.77 -9.22 8.84
C ALA A 232 8.94 -9.02 7.86
N VAL A 233 9.69 -7.93 8.01
CA VAL A 233 10.86 -7.62 7.18
C VAL A 233 11.92 -8.72 7.29
N SER A 234 12.19 -9.21 8.49
CA SER A 234 13.16 -10.29 8.73
C SER A 234 12.80 -11.60 8.01
N LEU A 235 11.52 -11.81 7.73
CA LEU A 235 10.97 -12.98 7.04
C LEU A 235 10.64 -12.71 5.56
N GLY A 236 10.97 -11.52 5.04
CA GLY A 236 10.81 -11.15 3.63
C GLY A 236 9.42 -10.62 3.25
N MET A 237 8.63 -10.19 4.24
CA MET A 237 7.35 -9.50 4.06
C MET A 237 7.52 -7.98 4.21
N SER A 238 6.52 -7.19 3.81
CA SER A 238 6.51 -5.75 4.05
C SER A 238 6.33 -5.43 5.55
N ASP A 239 7.00 -4.38 6.03
CA ASP A 239 6.82 -3.84 7.38
C ASP A 239 5.38 -3.37 7.64
N VAL A 240 4.74 -2.77 6.63
CA VAL A 240 3.33 -2.43 6.55
C VAL A 240 2.43 -3.60 6.94
N LEU A 241 2.70 -4.78 6.40
CA LEU A 241 1.94 -5.98 6.71
C LEU A 241 2.14 -6.42 8.16
N GLY A 242 3.38 -6.40 8.65
CA GLY A 242 3.68 -6.68 10.06
C GLY A 242 2.92 -5.76 11.01
N ALA A 243 2.94 -4.46 10.73
CA ALA A 243 2.22 -3.46 11.51
C ALA A 243 0.70 -3.72 11.50
N TYR A 244 0.12 -4.04 10.34
CA TYR A 244 -1.29 -4.41 10.22
C TYR A 244 -1.66 -5.62 11.08
N PHE A 245 -0.88 -6.70 11.03
CA PHE A 245 -1.12 -7.89 11.86
C PHE A 245 -0.96 -7.63 13.36
N ALA A 246 -0.07 -6.71 13.76
CA ALA A 246 0.03 -6.30 15.16
C ALA A 246 -1.26 -5.60 15.63
N GLY A 247 -1.79 -4.69 14.81
CA GLY A 247 -3.07 -4.03 15.09
C GLY A 247 -4.20 -5.05 15.18
N LEU A 248 -4.26 -5.99 14.23
CA LEU A 248 -5.26 -7.04 14.16
C LEU A 248 -5.20 -8.00 15.35
N ALA A 249 -4.00 -8.30 15.85
CA ALA A 249 -3.84 -9.08 17.06
C ALA A 249 -4.37 -8.36 18.30
N ILE A 250 -4.20 -7.03 18.38
CA ILE A 250 -4.71 -6.21 19.48
C ILE A 250 -6.23 -6.02 19.35
N SER A 251 -6.78 -6.00 18.13
CA SER A 251 -8.20 -5.83 17.89
C SER A 251 -9.06 -6.96 18.47
N GLU A 252 -8.48 -8.15 18.64
CA GLU A 252 -9.09 -9.31 19.32
C GLU A 252 -8.99 -9.27 20.86
N THR A 253 -8.49 -8.17 21.44
CA THR A 253 -8.34 -7.99 22.90
C THR A 253 -9.21 -6.87 23.44
N ASN A 254 -9.44 -6.88 24.76
CA ASN A 254 -10.19 -5.83 25.46
C ASN A 254 -9.46 -4.47 25.48
N PHE A 255 -8.23 -4.37 24.97
CA PHE A 255 -7.46 -3.12 24.89
C PHE A 255 -7.77 -2.30 23.64
N LYS A 256 -8.48 -2.88 22.64
CA LYS A 256 -8.74 -2.26 21.32
C LYS A 256 -9.18 -0.80 21.41
N GLU A 257 -10.32 -0.54 22.05
CA GLU A 257 -10.94 0.79 22.07
C GLU A 257 -10.04 1.84 22.75
N ARG A 258 -9.44 1.47 23.89
CA ARG A 258 -8.56 2.37 24.66
C ARG A 258 -7.29 2.72 23.89
N LEU A 259 -6.71 1.76 23.17
CA LEU A 259 -5.50 1.98 22.39
C LEU A 259 -5.79 2.77 21.11
N ALA A 260 -6.93 2.55 20.47
CA ALA A 260 -7.33 3.28 19.26
C ALA A 260 -7.39 4.79 19.53
N LEU A 261 -8.08 5.18 20.61
CA LEU A 261 -8.22 6.58 21.03
C LEU A 261 -6.88 7.28 21.36
N LYS A 262 -5.83 6.51 21.67
CA LYS A 262 -4.52 7.06 22.04
C LYS A 262 -3.54 7.08 20.87
N ILE A 263 -3.60 6.10 19.98
CA ILE A 263 -2.64 5.92 18.89
C ILE A 263 -3.07 6.71 17.65
N GLU A 264 -4.37 6.82 17.39
CA GLU A 264 -4.90 7.62 16.28
C GLU A 264 -4.41 9.08 16.31
N PRO A 265 -4.48 9.82 17.45
CA PRO A 265 -3.96 11.18 17.50
C PRO A 265 -2.47 11.27 17.17
N ILE A 266 -1.65 10.31 17.63
CA ILE A 266 -0.21 10.28 17.36
C ILE A 266 0.03 10.09 15.85
N GLY A 267 -0.66 9.13 15.24
CA GLY A 267 -0.56 8.85 13.81
C GLY A 267 -1.01 10.02 12.96
N TYR A 268 -2.25 10.47 13.12
CA TYR A 268 -2.89 11.46 12.25
C TYR A 268 -2.42 12.91 12.49
N ALA A 269 -1.85 13.21 13.65
CA ALA A 269 -1.31 14.55 13.90
C ALA A 269 0.10 14.73 13.30
N VAL A 270 0.90 13.66 13.23
CA VAL A 270 2.33 13.79 12.88
C VAL A 270 2.77 12.85 11.78
N PHE A 271 2.68 11.53 11.98
CA PHE A 271 3.38 10.57 11.12
C PHE A 271 2.68 10.35 9.77
N ILE A 272 1.36 10.16 9.77
CA ILE A 272 0.57 9.86 8.57
C ILE A 272 0.63 10.99 7.53
N PRO A 273 0.50 12.28 7.92
CA PRO A 273 0.64 13.38 6.95
C PRO A 273 2.02 13.44 6.30
N VAL A 274 3.09 13.12 7.03
CA VAL A 274 4.46 13.08 6.47
C VAL A 274 4.59 11.95 5.46
N PHE A 275 3.98 10.79 5.71
CA PHE A 275 3.92 9.69 4.76
C PHE A 275 3.29 10.10 3.42
N PHE A 276 2.09 10.67 3.45
CA PHE A 276 1.40 11.05 2.22
C PHE A 276 2.11 12.18 1.47
N VAL A 277 2.67 13.17 2.17
CA VAL A 277 3.50 14.19 1.50
C VAL A 277 4.74 13.59 0.86
N SER A 278 5.41 12.65 1.54
CA SER A 278 6.62 12.01 1.01
C SER A 278 6.38 11.30 -0.32
N ILE A 279 5.22 10.65 -0.50
CA ILE A 279 4.82 10.08 -1.80
C ILE A 279 4.83 11.16 -2.88
N GLY A 280 4.23 12.32 -2.61
CA GLY A 280 4.22 13.45 -3.54
C GLY A 280 5.59 14.08 -3.80
N LEU A 281 6.48 14.10 -2.79
CA LEU A 281 7.84 14.65 -2.93
C LEU A 281 8.73 13.85 -3.89
N ASN A 282 8.43 12.57 -4.09
CA ASN A 282 9.17 11.70 -5.01
C ASN A 282 8.80 11.93 -6.50
N ILE A 283 7.87 12.84 -6.78
CA ILE A 283 7.45 13.16 -8.14
C ILE A 283 8.51 14.03 -8.83
N SER A 284 8.86 13.67 -10.05
CA SER A 284 9.64 14.51 -10.96
C SER A 284 9.03 14.49 -12.35
N PHE A 285 8.80 15.66 -12.93
CA PHE A 285 8.32 15.81 -14.31
C PHE A 285 9.47 15.83 -15.34
N VAL A 286 10.72 15.73 -14.87
CA VAL A 286 11.91 15.75 -15.73
C VAL A 286 11.93 14.49 -16.61
N GLY A 287 12.03 14.66 -17.93
CA GLY A 287 12.10 13.54 -18.89
C GLY A 287 10.75 13.03 -19.41
N MET A 288 9.61 13.59 -18.96
CA MET A 288 8.27 13.11 -19.36
C MET A 288 7.88 13.39 -20.81
N SER A 289 8.43 14.43 -21.43
CA SER A 289 7.91 14.96 -22.71
C SER A 289 8.08 14.02 -23.90
N LYS A 290 9.02 13.07 -23.85
CA LYS A 290 9.31 12.15 -24.96
C LYS A 290 8.48 10.86 -24.95
N ASP A 291 7.87 10.50 -23.81
CA ASP A 291 7.21 9.19 -23.61
C ASP A 291 5.73 9.30 -23.21
N ILE A 292 5.08 10.44 -23.48
CA ILE A 292 3.69 10.73 -23.04
C ILE A 292 2.71 9.63 -23.48
N LEU A 293 2.81 9.17 -24.74
CA LEU A 293 1.92 8.15 -25.28
C LEU A 293 2.11 6.81 -24.52
N PHE A 294 3.36 6.41 -24.29
CA PHE A 294 3.69 5.21 -23.53
C PHE A 294 3.18 5.28 -22.09
N ILE A 295 3.45 6.38 -21.38
CA ILE A 295 2.98 6.61 -20.00
C ILE A 295 1.45 6.57 -19.94
N THR A 296 0.77 7.23 -20.87
CA THR A 296 -0.70 7.28 -20.90
C THR A 296 -1.30 5.89 -21.09
N CYS A 297 -0.76 5.10 -22.02
CA CYS A 297 -1.20 3.72 -22.21
C CYS A 297 -0.98 2.86 -20.95
N LEU A 298 0.17 3.01 -20.27
CA LEU A 298 0.44 2.30 -19.02
C LEU A 298 -0.50 2.71 -17.88
N ILE A 299 -0.86 3.99 -17.75
CA ILE A 299 -1.83 4.44 -16.74
C ILE A 299 -3.19 3.79 -17.00
N ILE A 300 -3.65 3.78 -18.25
CA ILE A 300 -4.92 3.16 -18.63
C ILE A 300 -4.88 1.67 -18.29
N ILE A 301 -3.81 0.95 -18.62
CA ILE A 301 -3.65 -0.46 -18.28
C ILE A 301 -3.57 -0.68 -16.77
N ALA A 302 -2.87 0.17 -16.03
CA ALA A 302 -2.74 0.02 -14.57
C ALA A 302 -4.09 0.18 -13.86
N ILE A 303 -4.93 1.11 -14.32
CA ILE A 303 -6.28 1.34 -13.79
C ILE A 303 -7.23 0.25 -14.25
N LEU A 304 -7.41 0.07 -15.57
CA LEU A 304 -8.38 -0.88 -16.11
C LEU A 304 -8.00 -2.32 -15.81
N GLY A 305 -6.71 -2.65 -15.86
CA GLY A 305 -6.21 -3.99 -15.57
C GLY A 305 -6.54 -4.44 -14.15
N LYS A 306 -6.37 -3.57 -13.14
CA LYS A 306 -6.82 -3.86 -11.76
C LYS A 306 -8.32 -3.80 -11.62
N GLN A 307 -8.98 -2.78 -12.16
CA GLN A 307 -10.42 -2.65 -12.07
C GLN A 307 -11.14 -3.90 -12.61
N ILE A 308 -10.70 -4.39 -13.78
CA ILE A 308 -11.25 -5.57 -14.42
C ILE A 308 -10.77 -6.84 -13.73
N GLY A 309 -9.46 -7.02 -13.50
CA GLY A 309 -8.91 -8.24 -12.90
C GLY A 309 -9.45 -8.50 -11.51
N CYS A 310 -9.34 -7.52 -10.61
CA CYS A 310 -9.83 -7.63 -9.24
C CYS A 310 -11.36 -7.65 -9.18
N GLY A 311 -12.04 -6.87 -10.02
CA GLY A 311 -13.51 -6.88 -10.10
C GLY A 311 -14.06 -8.23 -10.57
N LEU A 312 -13.46 -8.85 -11.60
CA LEU A 312 -13.81 -10.20 -12.04
C LEU A 312 -13.55 -11.23 -10.94
N GLY A 313 -12.41 -11.13 -10.25
CA GLY A 313 -12.08 -12.01 -9.13
C GLY A 313 -13.10 -11.96 -8.00
N ALA A 314 -13.58 -10.75 -7.68
CA ALA A 314 -14.66 -10.56 -6.70
C ALA A 314 -15.99 -11.16 -7.19
N ARG A 315 -16.34 -10.95 -8.47
CA ARG A 315 -17.58 -11.51 -9.06
C ARG A 315 -17.61 -13.03 -9.11
N CYS A 316 -16.46 -13.69 -9.27
CA CYS A 316 -16.37 -15.15 -9.21
C CYS A 316 -16.87 -15.74 -7.88
N PHE A 317 -16.93 -14.92 -6.82
CA PHE A 317 -17.43 -15.31 -5.49
C PHE A 317 -18.79 -14.67 -5.15
N GLY A 318 -19.55 -14.23 -6.16
CA GLY A 318 -20.94 -13.83 -5.99
C GLY A 318 -21.16 -12.38 -5.53
N LEU A 319 -20.12 -11.55 -5.50
CA LEU A 319 -20.30 -10.11 -5.23
C LEU A 319 -21.11 -9.45 -6.35
N SER A 320 -21.95 -8.48 -5.96
CA SER A 320 -22.67 -7.63 -6.89
C SER A 320 -21.68 -6.84 -7.76
N THR A 321 -22.10 -6.39 -8.94
CA THR A 321 -21.24 -5.58 -9.82
C THR A 321 -20.72 -4.32 -9.12
N ASN A 322 -21.52 -3.70 -8.24
CA ASN A 322 -21.09 -2.53 -7.49
C ASN A 322 -20.03 -2.88 -6.45
N ALA A 323 -20.24 -3.94 -5.67
CA ALA A 323 -19.26 -4.43 -4.70
C ALA A 323 -17.94 -4.84 -5.38
N ALA A 324 -18.04 -5.53 -6.52
CA ALA A 324 -16.88 -5.87 -7.33
C ALA A 324 -16.14 -4.64 -7.87
N ASN A 325 -16.85 -3.57 -8.24
CA ASN A 325 -16.22 -2.33 -8.67
C ASN A 325 -15.50 -1.62 -7.52
N ILE A 326 -16.01 -1.68 -6.30
CA ILE A 326 -15.34 -1.17 -5.09
C ILE A 326 -14.03 -1.95 -4.88
N VAL A 327 -14.08 -3.29 -4.96
CA VAL A 327 -12.87 -4.14 -4.85
C VAL A 327 -11.84 -3.80 -5.94
N GLY A 328 -12.30 -3.68 -7.20
CA GLY A 328 -11.47 -3.27 -8.32
C GLY A 328 -10.76 -1.94 -8.06
N ALA A 329 -11.53 -0.92 -7.66
CA ALA A 329 -11.02 0.43 -7.43
C ALA A 329 -10.06 0.49 -6.24
N GLY A 330 -10.33 -0.28 -5.19
CA GLY A 330 -9.46 -0.41 -4.03
C GLY A 330 -8.09 -1.02 -4.36
N MET A 331 -7.96 -1.77 -5.45
CA MET A 331 -6.69 -2.40 -5.83
C MET A 331 -5.90 -1.62 -6.88
N VAL A 332 -6.42 -0.48 -7.39
CA VAL A 332 -5.77 0.34 -8.44
C VAL A 332 -4.50 1.03 -7.94
N SER A 333 -4.52 1.47 -6.68
CA SER A 333 -3.45 2.27 -6.09
C SER A 333 -2.09 1.58 -6.20
N ARG A 334 -1.07 2.35 -6.56
CA ARG A 334 0.33 1.95 -6.53
C ARG A 334 1.05 2.74 -5.44
N GLY A 335 2.21 2.25 -5.04
CA GLY A 335 2.96 2.90 -3.98
C GLY A 335 4.30 2.24 -3.79
N GLU A 336 4.72 2.12 -2.54
CA GLU A 336 6.07 1.71 -2.17
C GLU A 336 6.52 0.42 -2.86
N MET A 337 5.72 -0.65 -2.80
CA MET A 337 6.09 -1.92 -3.42
C MET A 337 6.32 -1.80 -4.94
N ALA A 338 5.54 -0.99 -5.65
CA ALA A 338 5.77 -0.74 -7.08
C ALA A 338 7.10 -0.02 -7.31
N LEU A 339 7.46 0.96 -6.46
CA LEU A 339 8.74 1.67 -6.52
C LEU A 339 9.92 0.76 -6.17
N VAL A 340 9.77 -0.15 -5.20
CA VAL A 340 10.78 -1.16 -4.85
C VAL A 340 11.05 -2.06 -6.05
N VAL A 341 10.01 -2.64 -6.65
CA VAL A 341 10.13 -3.49 -7.85
C VAL A 341 10.78 -2.71 -9.00
N THR A 342 10.42 -1.44 -9.19
CA THR A 342 11.00 -0.56 -10.22
C THR A 342 12.51 -0.33 -9.97
N ASN A 343 12.91 -0.06 -8.73
CA ASN A 343 14.33 0.12 -8.36
C ASN A 343 15.14 -1.18 -8.55
N VAL A 344 14.57 -2.33 -8.19
CA VAL A 344 15.21 -3.64 -8.44
C VAL A 344 15.37 -3.88 -9.94
N ALA A 345 14.35 -3.57 -10.74
CA ALA A 345 14.42 -3.71 -12.20
C ALA A 345 15.47 -2.78 -12.83
N LEU A 346 15.64 -1.56 -12.32
CA LEU A 346 16.67 -0.62 -12.80
C LEU A 346 18.09 -1.09 -12.41
N SER A 347 18.28 -1.46 -11.15
CA SER A 347 19.59 -1.92 -10.63
C SER A 347 20.08 -3.20 -11.28
N THR A 348 19.16 -4.09 -11.69
CA THR A 348 19.46 -5.32 -12.46
C THR A 348 19.51 -5.10 -13.97
N HIS A 349 19.37 -3.85 -14.44
CA HIS A 349 19.43 -3.44 -15.85
C HIS A 349 18.34 -4.06 -16.74
N LEU A 350 17.21 -4.44 -16.15
CA LEU A 350 16.04 -5.00 -16.86
C LEU A 350 15.15 -3.91 -17.44
N ILE A 351 15.21 -2.71 -16.86
CA ILE A 351 14.63 -1.48 -17.39
C ILE A 351 15.71 -0.38 -17.46
N ASN A 352 15.51 0.62 -18.32
CA ASN A 352 16.39 1.78 -18.41
C ASN A 352 15.84 2.96 -17.58
N GLN A 353 16.59 4.06 -17.53
CA GLN A 353 16.20 5.26 -16.77
C GLN A 353 14.88 5.90 -17.27
N ASN A 354 14.57 5.78 -18.56
CA ASN A 354 13.33 6.34 -19.12
C ASN A 354 12.11 5.53 -18.62
N HIS A 355 12.19 4.19 -18.67
CA HIS A 355 11.19 3.31 -18.11
C HIS A 355 11.00 3.53 -16.61
N TYR A 356 12.09 3.70 -15.87
CA TYR A 356 12.06 4.01 -14.45
C TYR A 356 11.25 5.28 -14.16
N THR A 357 11.55 6.36 -14.90
CA THR A 357 10.85 7.65 -14.79
C THR A 357 9.38 7.51 -15.17
N ALA A 358 9.06 6.79 -16.25
CA ALA A 358 7.70 6.50 -16.65
C ALA A 358 6.91 5.75 -15.56
N MET A 359 7.52 4.75 -14.91
CA MET A 359 6.89 3.97 -13.86
C MET A 359 6.63 4.77 -12.58
N ILE A 360 7.50 5.73 -12.24
CA ILE A 360 7.23 6.67 -11.14
C ILE A 360 5.97 7.48 -11.45
N VAL A 361 5.87 8.03 -12.67
CA VAL A 361 4.71 8.83 -13.10
C VAL A 361 3.43 8.01 -13.08
N VAL A 362 3.46 6.78 -13.62
CA VAL A 362 2.33 5.85 -13.58
C VAL A 362 1.91 5.57 -12.13
N THR A 363 2.88 5.29 -11.25
CA THR A 363 2.64 5.03 -9.82
C THR A 363 1.91 6.20 -9.19
N VAL A 364 2.44 7.41 -9.36
CA VAL A 364 1.88 8.63 -8.77
C VAL A 364 0.48 8.94 -9.28
N ILE A 365 0.26 8.87 -10.59
CA ILE A 365 -1.05 9.21 -11.17
C ILE A 365 -2.09 8.18 -10.71
N THR A 366 -1.74 6.90 -10.68
CA THR A 366 -2.65 5.86 -10.17
C THR A 366 -2.90 5.97 -8.67
N THR A 367 -1.91 6.37 -7.86
CA THR A 367 -2.05 6.74 -6.45
C THR A 367 -3.06 7.88 -6.24
N LEU A 368 -3.02 8.91 -7.09
CA LEU A 368 -3.97 10.04 -7.01
C LEU A 368 -5.38 9.66 -7.49
N ILE A 369 -5.50 8.81 -8.51
CA ILE A 369 -6.80 8.42 -9.08
C ILE A 369 -7.52 7.41 -8.18
N ALA A 370 -6.80 6.45 -7.59
CA ALA A 370 -7.38 5.37 -6.79
C ALA A 370 -8.36 5.82 -5.70
N PRO A 371 -8.02 6.77 -4.79
CA PRO A 371 -8.94 7.21 -3.74
C PRO A 371 -10.19 7.91 -4.28
N LEU A 372 -10.08 8.63 -5.42
CA LEU A 372 -11.24 9.25 -6.09
C LEU A 372 -12.17 8.18 -6.68
N LEU A 373 -11.59 7.21 -7.38
CA LEU A 373 -12.32 6.11 -8.01
C LEU A 373 -13.03 5.25 -6.96
N LEU A 374 -12.33 4.93 -5.86
CA LEU A 374 -12.87 4.14 -4.76
C LEU A 374 -14.04 4.86 -4.07
N LYS A 375 -13.86 6.14 -3.73
CA LYS A 375 -14.94 6.95 -3.13
C LYS A 375 -16.17 7.01 -4.03
N TYR A 376 -15.98 7.22 -5.32
CA TYR A 376 -17.07 7.24 -6.31
C TYR A 376 -17.91 5.96 -6.28
N TYR A 377 -17.26 4.78 -6.32
CA TYR A 377 -18.00 3.51 -6.31
C TYR A 377 -18.68 3.22 -4.97
N ILE A 378 -18.07 3.58 -3.83
CA ILE A 378 -18.70 3.42 -2.51
C ILE A 378 -19.96 4.30 -2.39
N GLN A 379 -19.89 5.56 -2.83
CA GLN A 379 -21.04 6.47 -2.81
C GLN A 379 -22.16 5.97 -3.72
N ARG A 380 -21.83 5.52 -4.94
CA ARG A 380 -22.80 4.96 -5.87
C ARG A 380 -23.49 3.71 -5.32
N SER A 381 -22.75 2.84 -4.62
CA SER A 381 -23.35 1.65 -3.98
C SER A 381 -24.33 2.04 -2.88
N THR A 382 -23.96 3.02 -2.04
CA THR A 382 -24.80 3.49 -0.93
C THR A 382 -26.11 4.12 -1.43
N GLN A 383 -26.08 4.83 -2.57
CA GLN A 383 -27.28 5.39 -3.22
C GLN A 383 -28.24 4.35 -3.80
N LEU A 384 -27.78 3.12 -4.06
CA LEU A 384 -28.61 2.04 -4.59
C LEU A 384 -29.21 1.16 -3.49
N GLU A 385 -28.75 1.33 -2.25
CA GLU A 385 -29.28 0.67 -1.04
C GLU A 385 -30.43 1.48 -0.40
N VAL A 386 -30.58 2.75 -0.77
CA VAL A 386 -31.67 3.67 -0.39
C VAL A 386 -32.70 3.72 -1.51
#